data_AF-A0A382IUE8-F1
#
_entry.id   AF-A0A382IUE8-F1
#
_cell.length_a   1.000
_cell.length_b   1.000
_cell.length_c   1.000
_cell.angle_alpha   90.00
_cell.angle_beta   90.00
_cell.angle_gamma   90.00
#
_symmetry.space_group_name_H-M   'P 1'
#
loop_
_entity.id
_entity.type
_entity.pdbx_description
1 polymer ?
#
loop_
_entity_poly.entity_id
_entity_poly.type
_entity_poly.pdbx_seq_one_letter_code
_entity_poly.pdbx_strand_id
1 'polypeptide(L)'
;MQTESQSAAGQTEEARTATTAPLDAAQMQTFEDDGAVLVDLRLKPDQLDRAEAAWDRHAKGDDSWQDSILKDQNYVELISAPVFEEIAKQVLRSDKVFILETGSAGTGIDRAETNEMAQRNDWPEKHGIRSEWANSMHTDVQVTTEDFEATPRREHLAIWFWLNDVPA
;
A
#
# COMPACT_ATOMS: atom_id res chain seq x y z
N MET A 1 60.06 -28.52 -11.58
CA MET A 1 59.45 -27.18 -11.68
C MET A 1 57.98 -27.41 -11.96
N GLN A 2 57.16 -27.49 -10.90
CA GLN A 2 55.70 -27.57 -10.98
C GLN A 2 55.17 -26.14 -11.10
N THR A 3 54.20 -25.91 -11.97
CA THR A 3 53.25 -24.79 -11.85
C THR A 3 51.98 -25.18 -12.58
N GLU A 4 50.93 -25.37 -11.77
CA GLU A 4 49.55 -25.51 -12.19
C GLU A 4 49.07 -24.21 -12.84
N SER A 5 48.15 -24.29 -13.79
CA SER A 5 47.31 -23.15 -14.18
C SER A 5 45.87 -23.61 -14.15
N GLN A 6 45.20 -23.09 -13.13
CA GLN A 6 43.83 -23.37 -12.76
C GLN A 6 42.86 -22.82 -13.81
N SER A 7 41.88 -23.65 -14.13
CA SER A 7 40.66 -23.29 -14.86
C SER A 7 39.96 -22.14 -14.15
N ALA A 8 39.85 -20.99 -14.82
CA ALA A 8 39.06 -19.87 -14.34
C ALA A 8 37.59 -20.29 -14.22
N ALA A 9 37.08 -20.08 -13.02
CA ALA A 9 35.74 -20.39 -12.58
C ALA A 9 34.69 -19.73 -13.45
N GLY A 10 33.59 -20.47 -13.65
CA GLY A 10 32.36 -19.97 -14.23
C GLY A 10 31.90 -18.72 -13.50
N GLN A 11 31.86 -17.63 -14.26
CA GLN A 11 31.04 -16.48 -13.89
C GLN A 11 29.60 -16.89 -14.16
N THR A 12 28.91 -17.29 -13.08
CA THR A 12 27.46 -17.28 -13.01
C THR A 12 26.99 -15.86 -13.27
N GLU A 13 26.63 -15.61 -14.52
CA GLU A 13 25.86 -14.46 -14.96
C GLU A 13 24.40 -14.68 -14.50
N GLU A 14 24.18 -14.65 -13.18
CA GLU A 14 22.87 -14.28 -12.66
C GLU A 14 22.71 -12.80 -12.97
N ALA A 15 22.14 -12.54 -14.15
CA ALA A 15 21.56 -11.27 -14.51
C ALA A 15 20.56 -10.91 -13.39
N ARG A 16 21.03 -10.14 -12.41
CA ARG A 16 20.17 -9.32 -11.57
C ARG A 16 19.40 -8.44 -12.53
N THR A 17 18.18 -8.86 -12.86
CA THR A 17 17.16 -7.96 -13.39
C THR A 17 17.20 -6.73 -12.49
N ALA A 18 17.69 -5.61 -13.04
CA ALA A 18 17.58 -4.34 -12.38
C ALA A 18 16.07 -4.06 -12.26
N THR A 19 15.48 -4.43 -11.13
CA THR A 19 14.12 -4.05 -10.79
C THR A 19 14.13 -2.53 -10.81
N THR A 20 13.48 -1.95 -11.82
CA THR A 20 13.27 -0.51 -11.87
C THR A 20 12.55 -0.14 -10.58
N ALA A 21 13.00 0.89 -9.87
CA ALA A 21 12.39 1.30 -8.61
C ALA A 21 10.87 1.44 -8.80
N PRO A 22 10.03 0.90 -7.88
CA PRO A 22 8.59 0.90 -8.07
C PRO A 22 7.99 2.31 -8.09
N LEU A 23 8.62 3.26 -7.39
CA LEU A 23 8.34 4.69 -7.52
C LEU A 23 9.45 5.38 -8.30
N ASP A 24 9.10 6.18 -9.29
CA ASP A 24 10.06 7.02 -10.00
C ASP A 24 10.54 8.21 -9.13
N ALA A 25 11.52 8.96 -9.63
CA ALA A 25 12.10 10.07 -8.87
C ALA A 25 11.10 11.19 -8.57
N ALA A 26 10.12 11.42 -9.47
CA ALA A 26 9.10 12.45 -9.25
C ALA A 26 8.11 11.99 -8.19
N GLN A 27 7.67 10.74 -8.23
CA GLN A 27 6.80 10.13 -7.22
C GLN A 27 7.47 10.10 -5.84
N MET A 28 8.76 9.76 -5.78
CA MET A 28 9.52 9.83 -4.54
C MET A 28 9.61 11.26 -4.01
N GLN A 29 9.86 12.25 -4.86
CA GLN A 29 9.91 13.65 -4.44
C GLN A 29 8.55 14.12 -3.91
N THR A 30 7.45 13.78 -4.58
CA THR A 30 6.09 14.06 -4.08
C THR A 30 5.86 13.46 -2.69
N PHE A 31 6.27 12.21 -2.47
CA PHE A 31 6.13 11.60 -1.14
C PHE A 31 6.97 12.34 -0.07
N GLU A 32 8.19 12.77 -0.39
CA GLU A 32 9.04 13.51 0.56
C GLU A 32 8.48 14.89 0.90
N ASP A 33 7.84 15.56 -0.06
CA ASP A 33 7.31 16.91 0.11
C ASP A 33 5.92 16.91 0.78
N ASP A 34 5.05 15.97 0.40
CA ASP A 34 3.63 15.97 0.78
C ASP A 34 3.27 14.88 1.80
N GLY A 35 4.17 13.91 2.05
CA GLY A 35 3.92 12.76 2.92
C GLY A 35 3.00 11.69 2.31
N ALA A 36 2.57 11.86 1.06
CA ALA A 36 1.72 10.92 0.33
C ALA A 36 1.98 11.01 -1.18
N VAL A 37 1.77 9.91 -1.90
CA VAL A 37 1.83 9.87 -3.37
C VAL A 37 0.81 8.89 -3.93
N LEU A 38 0.13 9.28 -5.01
CA LEU A 38 -0.77 8.40 -5.75
C LEU A 38 0.01 7.58 -6.78
N VAL A 39 -0.21 6.26 -6.79
CA VAL A 39 0.55 5.32 -7.60
C VAL A 39 -0.42 4.38 -8.31
N ASP A 40 -0.28 4.27 -9.63
CA ASP A 40 -0.84 3.14 -10.35
C ASP A 40 0.03 1.91 -10.10
N LEU A 41 -0.47 1.00 -9.27
CA LEU A 41 0.23 -0.22 -8.87
C LEU A 41 0.36 -1.24 -10.03
N ARG A 42 -0.33 -1.01 -11.16
CA ARG A 42 -0.35 -1.92 -12.34
C ARG A 42 -0.64 -3.37 -11.97
N LEU A 43 -1.52 -3.56 -10.98
CA LEU A 43 -2.00 -4.87 -10.57
C LEU A 43 -2.78 -5.52 -11.71
N LYS A 44 -2.78 -6.85 -11.75
CA LYS A 44 -3.50 -7.58 -12.80
C LYS A 44 -5.01 -7.38 -12.60
N PRO A 45 -5.78 -6.99 -13.63
CA PRO A 45 -7.24 -6.80 -13.51
C PRO A 45 -7.93 -8.02 -12.89
N ASP A 46 -7.65 -9.23 -13.39
CA ASP A 46 -8.22 -10.47 -12.82
C ASP A 46 -7.91 -10.68 -11.33
N GLN A 47 -6.76 -10.17 -10.84
CA GLN A 47 -6.39 -10.28 -9.43
C GLN A 47 -7.19 -9.29 -8.57
N LEU A 48 -7.44 -8.08 -9.09
CA LEU A 48 -8.32 -7.10 -8.46
C LEU A 48 -9.75 -7.63 -8.41
N ASP A 49 -10.29 -8.15 -9.52
CA ASP A 49 -11.66 -8.69 -9.59
C ASP A 49 -11.88 -9.82 -8.56
N ARG A 50 -10.92 -10.74 -8.42
CA ARG A 50 -11.03 -11.83 -7.44
C ARG A 50 -10.97 -11.34 -6.00
N ALA A 51 -10.16 -10.33 -5.72
CA ALA A 51 -10.05 -9.73 -4.40
C ALA A 51 -11.29 -8.88 -4.05
N GLU A 52 -11.86 -8.14 -5.01
CA GLU A 52 -13.14 -7.46 -4.86
C GLU A 52 -14.25 -8.48 -4.56
N ALA A 53 -14.32 -9.59 -5.29
CA ALA A 53 -15.29 -10.63 -5.01
C ALA A 53 -15.13 -11.26 -3.62
N ALA A 54 -13.89 -11.40 -3.13
CA ALA A 54 -13.60 -11.85 -1.76
C ALA A 54 -14.09 -10.84 -0.73
N TRP A 55 -13.84 -9.56 -0.98
CA TRP A 55 -14.32 -8.46 -0.16
C TRP A 55 -15.84 -8.43 -0.07
N ASP A 56 -16.53 -8.53 -1.20
CA ASP A 56 -17.99 -8.55 -1.27
C ASP A 56 -18.61 -9.72 -0.51
N ARG A 57 -17.95 -10.89 -0.51
CA ARG A 57 -18.39 -12.04 0.31
C ARG A 57 -18.23 -11.75 1.79
N HIS A 58 -17.08 -11.20 2.20
CA HIS A 58 -16.81 -10.85 3.58
C HIS A 58 -17.77 -9.78 4.10
N ALA A 59 -18.03 -8.73 3.31
CA ALA A 59 -18.95 -7.64 3.67
C ALA A 59 -20.43 -8.08 3.78
N LYS A 60 -20.80 -9.21 3.15
CA LYS A 60 -22.14 -9.83 3.25
C LYS A 60 -22.22 -10.87 4.37
N GLY A 61 -21.09 -11.25 4.96
CA GLY A 61 -21.03 -12.20 6.08
C GLY A 61 -21.58 -11.61 7.37
N ASP A 62 -21.92 -12.47 8.33
CA ASP A 62 -22.24 -12.04 9.70
C ASP A 62 -20.94 -11.59 10.39
N ASP A 63 -20.98 -10.48 11.14
CA ASP A 63 -19.86 -9.75 11.80
C ASP A 63 -19.12 -10.58 12.90
N SER A 64 -19.00 -11.89 12.70
CA SER A 64 -18.15 -12.71 13.54
C SER A 64 -16.69 -12.43 13.19
N TRP A 65 -15.92 -12.01 14.19
CA TRP A 65 -14.45 -11.96 14.16
C TRP A 65 -13.79 -13.30 13.73
N GLN A 66 -14.58 -14.37 13.60
CA GLN A 66 -14.16 -15.69 13.16
C GLN A 66 -14.04 -15.80 11.63
N ASP A 67 -14.66 -14.91 10.84
CA ASP A 67 -14.60 -14.95 9.37
C ASP A 67 -13.71 -13.85 8.79
N SER A 68 -12.46 -13.78 9.27
CA SER A 68 -11.48 -12.80 8.80
C SER A 68 -11.22 -12.95 7.29
N ILE A 69 -11.28 -11.82 6.57
CA ILE A 69 -10.91 -11.74 5.15
C ILE A 69 -9.49 -12.26 4.86
N LEU A 70 -8.61 -12.28 5.87
CA LEU A 70 -7.26 -12.87 5.79
C LEU A 70 -7.25 -14.40 5.61
N LYS A 71 -8.43 -15.05 5.67
CA LYS A 71 -8.59 -16.47 5.31
C LYS A 71 -8.95 -16.66 3.83
N ASP A 72 -9.39 -15.62 3.13
CA ASP A 72 -9.70 -15.71 1.71
C ASP A 72 -8.40 -15.63 0.89
N GLN A 73 -8.09 -16.72 0.18
CA GLN A 73 -6.87 -16.83 -0.61
C GLN A 73 -6.75 -15.73 -1.67
N ASN A 74 -7.86 -15.26 -2.26
CA ASN A 74 -7.81 -14.22 -3.30
C ASN A 74 -7.41 -12.87 -2.71
N TYR A 75 -7.88 -12.57 -1.49
CA TYR A 75 -7.49 -11.34 -0.79
C TYR A 75 -6.02 -11.42 -0.33
N VAL A 76 -5.61 -12.55 0.24
CA VAL A 76 -4.22 -12.78 0.65
C VAL A 76 -3.26 -12.71 -0.54
N GLU A 77 -3.62 -13.28 -1.69
CA GLU A 77 -2.83 -13.20 -2.92
C GLU A 77 -2.64 -11.74 -3.37
N LEU A 78 -3.67 -10.90 -3.26
CA LEU A 78 -3.58 -9.47 -3.56
C LEU A 78 -2.64 -8.75 -2.61
N ILE A 79 -2.89 -8.79 -1.29
CA ILE A 79 -2.08 -8.04 -0.32
C ILE A 79 -0.63 -8.55 -0.21
N SER A 80 -0.36 -9.74 -0.74
CA SER A 80 0.99 -10.31 -0.85
C SER A 80 1.68 -9.98 -2.18
N ALA A 81 1.10 -9.12 -3.03
CA ALA A 81 1.71 -8.73 -4.29
C ALA A 81 3.08 -8.05 -4.04
N PRO A 82 4.14 -8.41 -4.79
CA PRO A 82 5.50 -7.89 -4.54
C PRO A 82 5.61 -6.36 -4.56
N VAL A 83 4.80 -5.70 -5.39
CA VAL A 83 4.80 -4.24 -5.53
C VAL A 83 4.63 -3.51 -4.19
N PHE A 84 3.84 -4.05 -3.26
CA PHE A 84 3.65 -3.44 -1.94
C PHE A 84 4.92 -3.48 -1.10
N GLU A 85 5.61 -4.62 -1.07
CA GLU A 85 6.88 -4.77 -0.37
C GLU A 85 7.98 -3.91 -1.00
N GLU A 86 8.04 -3.88 -2.33
CA GLU A 86 9.02 -3.09 -3.08
C GLU A 86 8.84 -1.58 -2.80
N ILE A 87 7.60 -1.07 -2.84
CA ILE A 87 7.29 0.33 -2.49
C ILE A 87 7.68 0.59 -1.03
N ALA A 88 7.28 -0.28 -0.11
CA ALA A 88 7.56 -0.09 1.31
C ALA A 88 9.06 -0.05 1.61
N LYS A 89 9.85 -0.95 1.00
CA LYS A 89 11.32 -0.95 1.14
C LYS A 89 11.94 0.34 0.60
N GLN A 90 11.47 0.80 -0.56
CA GLN A 90 11.95 2.05 -1.17
C GLN A 90 11.64 3.25 -0.27
N VAL A 91 10.38 3.41 0.13
CA VAL A 91 9.92 4.55 0.92
C VAL A 91 10.56 4.56 2.31
N LEU A 92 10.61 3.41 3.01
CA LEU A 92 11.18 3.29 4.35
C LEU A 92 12.71 3.18 4.34
N ARG A 93 13.36 3.20 3.16
CA ARG A 93 14.82 3.09 3.02
C ARG A 93 15.38 1.86 3.74
N SER A 94 14.68 0.73 3.63
CA SER A 94 14.96 -0.48 4.39
C SER A 94 15.07 -1.69 3.47
N ASP A 95 16.00 -2.61 3.79
CA ASP A 95 16.11 -3.90 3.10
C ASP A 95 14.98 -4.88 3.50
N LYS A 96 14.29 -4.61 4.62
CA LYS A 96 13.26 -5.49 5.20
C LYS A 96 12.10 -4.67 5.75
N VAL A 97 10.90 -5.15 5.50
CA VAL A 97 9.65 -4.59 6.02
C VAL A 97 8.77 -5.72 6.52
N PHE A 98 7.82 -5.40 7.38
CA PHE A 98 6.81 -6.34 7.87
C PHE A 98 5.47 -5.63 7.93
N ILE A 99 4.39 -6.37 7.69
CA ILE A 99 3.04 -5.85 7.83
C ILE A 99 2.75 -5.76 9.33
N LEU A 100 2.49 -4.55 9.82
CA LEU A 100 2.10 -4.32 11.21
C LEU A 100 0.61 -4.59 11.41
N GLU A 101 -0.22 -4.09 10.49
CA GLU A 101 -1.67 -4.17 10.55
C GLU A 101 -2.25 -4.22 9.13
N THR A 102 -3.40 -4.89 8.99
CA THR A 102 -4.23 -4.82 7.79
C THR A 102 -5.62 -4.39 8.22
N GLY A 103 -6.15 -3.33 7.61
CA GLY A 103 -7.50 -2.84 7.87
C GLY A 103 -8.41 -3.03 6.66
N SER A 104 -9.71 -3.01 6.93
CA SER A 104 -10.74 -2.82 5.92
C SER A 104 -11.50 -1.53 6.18
N ALA A 105 -11.80 -0.76 5.13
CA ALA A 105 -12.61 0.45 5.22
C ALA A 105 -13.87 0.32 4.37
N GLY A 106 -15.00 0.83 4.88
CA GLY A 106 -16.29 0.81 4.15
C GLY A 106 -17.17 -0.41 4.42
N THR A 107 -16.94 -1.16 5.51
CA THR A 107 -17.88 -2.21 5.94
C THR A 107 -19.16 -1.58 6.50
N GLY A 108 -20.32 -2.15 6.14
CA GLY A 108 -21.61 -1.77 6.70
C GLY A 108 -22.31 -0.53 6.10
N ILE A 109 -21.77 0.07 5.03
CA ILE A 109 -22.42 1.18 4.30
C ILE A 109 -22.69 0.76 2.85
N ASP A 110 -23.86 1.10 2.30
CA ASP A 110 -24.19 0.81 0.91
C ASP A 110 -23.24 1.53 -0.06
N ARG A 111 -22.82 0.84 -1.13
CA ARG A 111 -21.86 1.38 -2.12
C ARG A 111 -22.42 2.60 -2.83
N ALA A 112 -23.71 2.61 -3.18
CA ALA A 112 -24.32 3.74 -3.86
C ALA A 112 -24.46 4.94 -2.92
N GLU A 113 -24.84 4.70 -1.66
CA GLU A 113 -24.89 5.73 -0.63
C GLU A 113 -23.52 6.38 -0.40
N THR A 114 -22.46 5.57 -0.28
CA THR A 114 -21.08 6.06 -0.09
C THR A 114 -20.62 6.92 -1.27
N ASN A 115 -20.89 6.47 -2.50
CA ASN A 115 -20.52 7.21 -3.70
C ASN A 115 -21.29 8.53 -3.83
N GLU A 116 -22.58 8.55 -3.50
CA GLU A 116 -23.37 9.79 -3.47
C GLU A 116 -22.82 10.76 -2.42
N MET A 117 -22.49 10.29 -1.22
CA MET A 117 -21.88 11.10 -0.17
C MET A 117 -20.55 11.71 -0.61
N ALA A 118 -19.69 10.92 -1.24
CA ALA A 118 -18.39 11.39 -1.74
C ALA A 118 -18.54 12.46 -2.83
N GLN A 119 -19.49 12.29 -3.76
CA GLN A 119 -19.72 13.23 -4.86
C GLN A 119 -20.24 14.61 -4.43
N ARG A 120 -21.02 14.67 -3.33
CA ARG A 120 -21.58 15.95 -2.89
C ARG A 120 -20.51 16.92 -2.40
N ASN A 121 -19.43 16.42 -1.80
CA ASN A 121 -18.33 17.18 -1.18
C ASN A 121 -18.79 18.52 -0.55
N ASP A 122 -19.94 18.50 0.15
CA ASP A 122 -20.59 19.67 0.76
C ASP A 122 -19.93 20.06 2.09
N TRP A 123 -18.77 19.48 2.36
CA TRP A 123 -18.15 19.41 3.68
C TRP A 123 -17.72 20.77 4.22
N PRO A 124 -16.98 21.61 3.47
CA PRO A 124 -16.57 22.92 3.97
C PRO A 124 -17.77 23.84 4.25
N GLU A 125 -18.83 23.71 3.46
CA GLU A 125 -20.05 24.53 3.56
C GLU A 125 -20.94 24.08 4.73
N LYS A 126 -21.06 22.77 4.95
CA LYS A 126 -21.93 22.19 5.98
C LYS A 126 -21.34 22.26 7.38
N HIS A 127 -20.03 22.10 7.51
CA HIS A 127 -19.40 21.94 8.81
C HIS A 127 -18.44 23.09 9.20
N GLY A 128 -18.11 23.99 8.26
CA GLY A 128 -17.22 25.12 8.49
C GLY A 128 -15.74 24.76 8.45
N ILE A 129 -14.88 25.79 8.50
CA ILE A 129 -13.42 25.67 8.45
C ILE A 129 -12.90 24.86 9.65
N ARG A 130 -12.02 23.86 9.41
CA ARG A 130 -11.44 22.91 10.40
C ARG A 130 -12.38 21.84 10.94
N SER A 131 -13.56 21.69 10.34
CA SER A 131 -14.49 20.64 10.73
C SER A 131 -14.03 19.23 10.38
N GLU A 132 -13.07 19.10 9.47
CA GLU A 132 -12.48 17.83 9.07
C GLU A 132 -11.93 17.08 10.30
N TRP A 133 -11.21 17.79 11.18
CA TRP A 133 -10.67 17.25 12.44
C TRP A 133 -11.74 16.83 13.45
N ALA A 134 -12.92 17.45 13.40
CA ALA A 134 -14.03 17.13 14.30
C ALA A 134 -14.78 15.85 13.89
N ASN A 135 -14.52 15.34 12.68
CA ASN A 135 -15.25 14.20 12.12
C ASN A 135 -14.27 13.13 11.61
N SER A 136 -13.37 12.71 12.51
CA SER A 136 -12.44 11.59 12.33
C SER A 136 -11.27 11.82 11.37
N MET A 137 -11.00 13.03 10.88
CA MET A 137 -9.68 13.31 10.28
C MET A 137 -8.63 13.25 11.39
N HIS A 138 -7.60 12.44 11.18
CA HIS A 138 -6.54 12.21 12.14
C HIS A 138 -5.22 12.00 11.42
N THR A 139 -4.15 12.04 12.21
CA THR A 139 -2.82 11.66 11.78
C THR A 139 -2.50 10.33 12.45
N ASP A 140 -2.22 9.30 11.65
CA ASP A 140 -1.91 7.96 12.15
C ASP A 140 -0.61 7.94 12.98
N VAL A 141 0.40 8.69 12.51
CA VAL A 141 1.71 8.75 13.18
C VAL A 141 2.33 10.14 13.03
N GLN A 142 3.02 10.56 14.09
CA GLN A 142 3.86 11.76 14.07
C GLN A 142 5.29 11.35 14.38
N VAL A 143 6.22 11.75 13.52
CA VAL A 143 7.65 11.47 13.69
C VAL A 143 8.46 12.76 13.68
N THR A 144 9.66 12.68 14.25
CA THR A 144 10.62 13.79 14.16
C THR A 144 11.27 13.82 12.78
N THR A 145 11.80 14.97 12.37
CA THR A 145 12.62 15.06 11.15
C THR A 145 13.82 14.09 11.20
N GLU A 146 14.44 13.91 12.37
CA GLU A 146 15.54 12.95 12.55
C GLU A 146 15.10 11.51 12.24
N ASP A 147 13.92 11.11 12.73
CA ASP A 147 13.37 9.77 12.51
C ASP A 147 12.91 9.56 11.05
N PHE A 148 12.36 10.60 10.43
CA PHE A 148 11.96 10.60 9.02
C PHE A 148 13.17 10.53 8.08
N GLU A 149 14.26 11.21 8.39
CA GLU A 149 15.48 11.25 7.57
C GLU A 149 16.40 10.03 7.80
N ALA A 150 16.17 9.26 8.87
CA ALA A 150 16.97 8.09 9.20
C ALA A 150 17.02 7.04 8.08
N THR A 151 18.05 6.18 8.13
CA THR A 151 18.19 5.01 7.24
C THR A 151 18.47 3.76 8.09
N PRO A 152 17.53 2.80 8.18
CA PRO A 152 16.16 2.89 7.67
C PRO A 152 15.35 3.99 8.37
N ARG A 153 14.27 4.46 7.74
CA ARG A 153 13.35 5.41 8.38
C ARG A 153 12.74 4.77 9.62
N ARG A 154 12.57 5.56 10.68
CA ARG A 154 12.00 5.11 11.95
C ARG A 154 10.51 5.46 12.03
N GLU A 155 9.76 4.98 11.06
CA GLU A 155 8.32 5.25 10.88
C GLU A 155 7.61 4.03 10.27
N HIS A 156 6.28 4.06 10.24
CA HIS A 156 5.46 3.10 9.49
C HIS A 156 4.92 3.73 8.20
N LEU A 157 4.75 2.92 7.17
CA LEU A 157 4.09 3.33 5.93
C LEU A 157 2.68 2.73 5.89
N ALA A 158 1.68 3.57 5.66
CA ALA A 158 0.35 3.12 5.25
C ALA A 158 0.29 3.04 3.73
N ILE A 159 -0.14 1.90 3.19
CA ILE A 159 -0.49 1.76 1.78
C ILE A 159 -2.00 1.54 1.68
N TRP A 160 -2.69 2.54 1.15
CA TRP A 160 -4.10 2.44 0.79
C TRP A 160 -4.19 2.07 -0.68
N PHE A 161 -4.94 1.02 -0.99
CA PHE A 161 -5.25 0.64 -2.36
C PHE A 161 -6.76 0.48 -2.49
N TRP A 162 -7.28 0.85 -3.66
CA TRP A 162 -8.70 0.73 -3.93
C TRP A 162 -8.98 -0.58 -4.65
N LEU A 163 -9.97 -1.32 -4.14
CA LEU A 163 -10.56 -2.48 -4.83
C LEU A 163 -11.59 -2.07 -5.88
N ASN A 164 -11.95 -0.79 -5.93
CA ASN A 164 -13.00 -0.22 -6.77
C ASN A 164 -12.55 1.11 -7.35
N ASP A 165 -13.18 1.54 -8.42
CA ASP A 165 -12.98 2.89 -8.94
C ASP A 165 -13.37 3.92 -7.88
N VAL A 166 -12.47 4.86 -7.63
CA VAL A 166 -12.73 6.05 -6.80
C VAL A 166 -12.75 7.28 -7.70
N PRO A 167 -13.85 8.07 -7.68
CA PRO A 167 -13.93 9.29 -8.46
C PRO A 167 -12.77 10.24 -8.12
N ALA A 168 -12.27 10.92 -9.15
CA ALA A 168 -11.28 11.99 -9.02
C ALA A 168 -11.91 13.30 -8.50
#